data_AF-A0A8C3W448-F1
#
_entry.id   AF-A0A8C3W448-F1
#
_cell.length_a   1.000
_cell.length_b   1.000
_cell.length_c   1.000
_cell.angle_alpha   90.00
_cell.angle_beta   90.00
_cell.angle_gamma   90.00
#
_symmetry.space_group_name_H-M   'P 1'
#
loop_
_entity.id
_entity.type
_entity.pdbx_description
1 polymer ?
#
loop_
_entity_poly.entity_id
_entity_poly.type
_entity_poly.pdbx_seq_one_letter_code
_entity_poly.pdbx_strand_id
1 'polypeptide(L)'
;MRGPPRTLTCSRGSLQGTWEKAYQDHRRKVQEARPLVDTRAPLTPSHLHLKPGKLKLEEGRLSIITRDNRLLLEKVLGILRTSRDAVPKRN
;
A
#
# COMPACT_ATOMS: atom_id res chain seq x y z
N MET A 1 -73.70 40.14 4.25
CA MET A 1 -73.72 38.67 4.24
C MET A 1 -72.29 38.17 4.40
N ARG A 2 -71.94 37.64 5.58
CA ARG A 2 -70.57 37.24 5.96
C ARG A 2 -70.39 35.76 5.57
N GLY A 3 -69.48 35.45 4.66
CA GLY A 3 -69.22 34.08 4.20
C GLY A 3 -68.74 33.15 5.33
N PRO A 4 -68.89 31.83 5.20
CA PRO A 4 -68.69 30.90 6.31
C PRO A 4 -67.21 30.87 6.73
N PRO A 5 -66.92 30.62 8.03
CA PRO A 5 -65.54 30.51 8.49
C PRO A 5 -64.89 29.28 7.86
N ARG A 6 -63.71 29.44 7.26
CA ARG A 6 -62.87 28.31 6.81
C ARG A 6 -62.29 27.63 8.05
N THR A 7 -63.03 26.70 8.64
CA THR A 7 -62.50 25.80 9.66
C THR A 7 -61.58 24.80 8.96
N LEU A 8 -60.29 25.09 8.94
CA LEU A 8 -59.26 24.08 8.71
C LEU A 8 -59.26 23.19 9.96
N THR A 9 -60.08 22.14 9.96
CA THR A 9 -60.01 21.08 10.96
C THR A 9 -58.73 20.31 10.72
N CYS A 10 -57.63 20.81 11.28
CA CYS A 10 -56.40 20.05 11.36
C CYS A 10 -56.65 18.91 12.35
N SER A 11 -56.93 17.70 11.85
CA SER A 11 -57.15 16.56 12.72
C SER A 11 -55.84 16.25 13.44
N ARG A 12 -55.82 16.43 14.76
CA ARG A 12 -54.63 16.31 15.62
C ARG A 12 -53.91 14.95 15.47
N GLY A 13 -54.64 13.90 15.09
CA GLY A 13 -54.10 12.55 14.85
C GLY A 13 -53.40 12.36 13.49
N SER A 14 -53.73 13.14 12.46
CA SER A 14 -53.07 13.03 11.15
C SER A 14 -51.65 13.62 11.17
N LEU A 15 -51.45 14.69 11.93
CA LEU A 15 -50.11 15.27 12.14
C LEU A 15 -49.20 14.33 12.95
N GLN A 16 -49.77 13.61 13.93
CA GLN A 16 -49.00 12.75 14.82
C GLN A 16 -48.34 11.57 14.08
N GLY A 17 -49.05 10.95 13.13
CA GLY A 17 -48.48 9.89 12.29
C GLY A 17 -47.45 10.40 11.27
N THR A 18 -47.59 11.65 10.79
CA THR A 18 -46.66 12.20 9.79
C THR A 18 -45.27 12.52 10.35
N TRP A 19 -45.19 13.06 11.58
CA TRP A 19 -43.89 13.34 12.19
C TRP A 19 -43.19 12.05 12.63
N GLU A 20 -43.94 11.06 13.13
CA GLU A 20 -43.39 9.76 13.52
C GLU A 20 -42.79 9.04 12.31
N LYS A 21 -43.51 9.03 11.18
CA LYS A 21 -43.01 8.48 9.92
C LYS A 21 -41.77 9.22 9.41
N ALA A 22 -41.79 10.56 9.42
CA ALA A 22 -40.65 11.36 8.99
C ALA A 22 -39.41 11.12 9.88
N TYR A 23 -39.61 10.93 11.18
CA TYR A 23 -38.55 10.61 12.12
C TYR A 23 -37.96 9.23 11.87
N GLN A 24 -38.80 8.21 11.68
CA GLN A 24 -38.34 6.85 11.34
C GLN A 24 -37.60 6.81 9.99
N ASP A 25 -38.10 7.52 8.98
CA ASP A 25 -37.44 7.63 7.67
C ASP A 25 -36.10 8.36 7.76
N HIS A 26 -35.98 9.41 8.58
CA HIS A 26 -34.71 10.08 8.86
C HIS A 26 -33.71 9.13 9.53
N ARG A 27 -34.15 8.43 10.59
CA ARG A 27 -33.31 7.45 11.30
C ARG A 27 -32.78 6.37 10.36
N ARG A 28 -33.64 5.84 9.47
CA ARG A 28 -33.24 4.87 8.45
C ARG A 28 -32.17 5.45 7.52
N LYS A 29 -32.38 6.67 6.99
CA LYS A 29 -31.39 7.34 6.12
C LYS A 29 -30.05 7.60 6.81
N VAL A 30 -30.07 7.97 8.08
CA VAL A 30 -28.85 8.16 8.87
C VAL A 30 -28.13 6.84 9.09
N GLN A 31 -28.85 5.77 9.39
CA GLN A 31 -28.27 4.45 9.61
C GLN A 31 -27.70 3.83 8.32
N GLU A 32 -28.35 4.07 7.18
CA GLU A 32 -27.92 3.59 5.87
C GLU A 32 -26.88 4.49 5.20
N ALA A 33 -26.61 5.68 5.76
CA ALA A 33 -25.66 6.62 5.21
C ALA A 33 -24.26 6.00 5.14
N ARG A 34 -23.71 5.94 3.94
CA ARG A 34 -22.31 5.54 3.72
C ARG A 34 -21.42 6.77 3.76
N PRO A 35 -20.18 6.67 4.28
CA PRO A 35 -19.23 7.76 4.21
C PRO A 35 -18.93 8.07 2.73
N LEU A 36 -18.94 9.36 2.37
CA LEU A 36 -18.63 9.83 1.01
C LEU A 36 -17.15 9.63 0.66
N VAL A 37 -16.29 9.59 1.68
CA VAL A 37 -14.84 9.49 1.55
C VAL A 37 -14.36 8.21 2.21
N ASP A 38 -13.42 7.53 1.58
CA ASP A 38 -12.74 6.40 2.18
C ASP A 38 -11.88 6.88 3.36
N THR A 39 -12.17 6.38 4.56
CA THR A 39 -11.39 6.67 5.78
C THR A 39 -10.39 5.55 6.10
N ARG A 40 -10.24 4.57 5.22
CA ARG A 40 -9.27 3.48 5.41
C ARG A 40 -7.86 4.02 5.32
N ALA A 41 -6.98 3.45 6.14
CA ALA A 41 -5.55 3.73 6.04
C ALA A 41 -5.06 3.27 4.65
N PRO A 42 -4.33 4.12 3.91
CA PRO A 42 -3.74 3.71 2.65
C PRO A 42 -2.76 2.56 2.89
N LEU A 43 -2.67 1.65 1.92
CA LEU A 43 -1.69 0.57 1.95
C LEU A 43 -0.29 1.16 2.01
N THR A 44 0.56 0.68 2.92
CA THR A 44 1.94 1.13 3.05
C THR A 44 2.66 0.95 1.70
N PRO A 45 3.14 2.04 1.06
CA PRO A 45 3.83 1.91 -0.20
C PRO A 45 5.07 1.02 -0.08
N SER A 46 5.27 0.12 -1.03
CA SER A 46 6.39 -0.85 -1.03
C SER A 46 7.78 -0.18 -0.94
N HIS A 47 7.92 1.04 -1.47
CA HIS A 47 9.14 1.84 -1.40
C HIS A 47 9.46 2.38 0.01
N LEU A 48 8.53 2.29 0.98
CA LEU A 48 8.81 2.59 2.38
C LEU A 48 9.48 1.39 3.10
N HIS A 49 9.24 0.17 2.63
CA HIS A 49 9.83 -1.04 3.23
C HIS A 49 11.20 -1.39 2.64
N LEU A 50 11.47 -0.99 1.39
CA LEU A 50 12.70 -1.28 0.69
C LEU A 50 13.36 0.02 0.23
N LYS A 51 14.70 0.04 0.17
CA LYS A 51 15.48 1.17 -0.37
C LYS A 51 16.11 0.77 -1.72
N PRO A 52 15.37 0.85 -2.85
CA PRO A 52 15.84 0.36 -4.15
C PRO A 52 17.20 0.93 -4.58
N GLY A 53 17.46 2.21 -4.31
CA GLY A 53 18.75 2.84 -4.65
C GLY A 53 19.93 2.22 -3.91
N LYS A 54 19.75 1.90 -2.62
CA LYS A 54 20.78 1.22 -1.82
C LYS A 54 21.02 -0.20 -2.33
N LEU A 55 19.95 -0.95 -2.64
CA LEU A 55 20.07 -2.32 -3.13
C LEU A 55 20.84 -2.39 -4.45
N LYS A 56 20.50 -1.53 -5.42
CA LYS A 56 21.21 -1.45 -6.71
C LYS A 56 22.69 -1.10 -6.56
N LEU A 57 23.01 -0.19 -5.64
CA LEU A 57 24.41 0.18 -5.37
C LEU A 57 25.20 -1.02 -4.83
N GLU A 58 24.66 -1.73 -3.84
CA GLU A 58 25.32 -2.91 -3.26
C GLU A 58 25.47 -4.05 -4.27
N GLU A 59 24.47 -4.27 -5.13
CA GLU A 59 24.56 -5.24 -6.22
C GLU A 59 25.70 -4.91 -7.20
N GLY A 60 25.83 -3.64 -7.59
CA GLY A 60 26.95 -3.19 -8.43
C GLY A 60 28.31 -3.38 -7.76
N ARG A 61 28.44 -3.04 -6.47
CA ARG A 61 29.66 -3.27 -5.69
C ARG A 61 30.02 -4.75 -5.63
N LEU A 62 29.04 -5.62 -5.36
CA LEU A 62 29.23 -7.06 -5.31
C LEU A 62 29.66 -7.62 -6.67
N SER A 63 29.05 -7.16 -7.77
CA SER A 63 29.41 -7.57 -9.13
C SER A 63 30.89 -7.30 -9.44
N ILE A 64 31.38 -6.10 -9.09
CA ILE A 64 32.79 -5.72 -9.26
C ILE A 64 33.70 -6.64 -8.45
N ILE A 65 33.39 -6.83 -7.16
CA ILE A 65 34.17 -7.69 -6.26
C ILE A 65 34.23 -9.13 -6.80
N THR A 66 33.09 -9.69 -7.22
CA THR A 66 33.03 -11.05 -7.76
C THR A 66 33.87 -11.20 -9.03
N ARG A 67 33.78 -10.22 -9.95
CA ARG A 67 34.60 -10.22 -11.17
C ARG A 67 36.08 -10.17 -10.84
N ASP A 68 36.48 -9.26 -9.97
CA ASP A 68 37.89 -9.04 -9.64
C ASP A 68 38.47 -10.23 -8.86
N ASN A 69 37.69 -10.84 -7.96
CA ASN A 69 38.05 -12.09 -7.28
C ASN A 69 38.28 -13.24 -8.27
N ARG A 70 37.41 -13.38 -9.28
CA ARG A 70 37.60 -14.38 -10.33
C ARG A 70 38.90 -14.13 -11.09
N LEU A 71 39.17 -12.89 -11.52
CA LEU A 71 40.40 -12.56 -12.22
C LEU A 71 41.65 -12.80 -11.37
N LEU A 72 41.59 -12.50 -10.07
CA LEU A 72 42.68 -12.76 -9.14
C LEU A 72 42.96 -14.27 -9.03
N LEU A 73 41.91 -15.08 -8.88
CA LEU A 73 42.02 -16.54 -8.81
C LEU A 73 42.69 -17.12 -10.07
N GLU A 74 42.27 -16.70 -11.26
CA GLU A 74 42.87 -17.15 -12.52
C GLU A 74 44.38 -16.81 -12.58
N LYS A 75 44.76 -15.62 -12.14
CA LYS A 75 46.18 -15.21 -12.09
C LYS A 75 46.99 -16.06 -11.11
N VAL A 76 46.46 -16.28 -9.91
CA VAL A 76 47.11 -17.11 -8.88
C VAL A 76 47.29 -18.54 -9.38
N LEU A 77 46.27 -19.11 -10.03
CA LEU A 77 46.35 -20.44 -10.63
C LEU A 77 47.40 -20.51 -11.73
N GLY A 78 47.49 -19.48 -12.58
CA GLY A 78 48.54 -19.37 -13.60
C GLY A 78 49.94 -19.43 -12.99
N ILE A 79 50.19 -18.61 -11.96
CA ILE A 79 51.47 -18.58 -11.24
C ILE A 79 51.76 -19.97 -10.64
N LEU A 80 50.82 -20.54 -9.91
CA LEU A 80 50.99 -21.84 -9.25
C LEU A 80 51.34 -22.98 -10.23
N ARG A 81 50.72 -22.99 -11.42
CA ARG A 81 51.01 -23.97 -12.47
C ARG A 81 52.44 -23.80 -12.98
N THR A 82 52.83 -22.58 -13.34
CA THR A 82 54.18 -22.31 -13.83
C THR A 82 55.28 -22.59 -12.79
N SER A 83 55.03 -22.31 -11.51
CA SER A 83 55.98 -22.60 -10.43
C SER A 83 56.12 -24.11 -10.15
N ARG A 84 55.05 -24.90 -10.36
CA ARG A 84 55.09 -26.36 -10.25
C ARG A 84 55.90 -27.00 -11.37
N ASP A 85 55.78 -26.47 -12.58
CA ASP A 85 56.46 -27.00 -13.77
C ASP A 85 57.94 -26.56 -13.87
N ALA A 86 58.34 -25.52 -13.13
CA ALA A 86 59.71 -25.01 -13.08
C ALA A 86 60.66 -25.76 -12.11
N VAL A 87 60.15 -26.69 -11.30
CA VAL A 87 60.99 -27.52 -10.42
C VAL A 87 61.35 -28.81 -11.17
N PRO A 88 62.62 -29.04 -11.57
CA PRO A 88 63.00 -30.28 -12.22
C PRO A 88 62.79 -31.44 -11.26
N LYS A 89 62.05 -32.47 -11.70
CA LYS A 89 61.94 -33.73 -10.96
C LYS A 89 63.36 -34.29 -10.82
N ARG A 90 63.89 -34.26 -9.60
CA ARG A 90 65.13 -34.96 -9.26
C ARG A 90 64.80 -36.46 -9.28
N ASN A 91 65.41 -37.16 -10.23
CA ASN A 91 65.44 -38.62 -10.31
C ASN A 91 66.48 -39.15 -9.33
#